data_AF-A0A417XZ24-F1
#
_entry.id   AF-A0A417XZ24-F1
#
_cell.length_a   1.000
_cell.length_b   1.000
_cell.length_c   1.000
_cell.angle_alpha   90.00
_cell.angle_beta   90.00
_cell.angle_gamma   90.00
#
_symmetry.space_group_name_H-M   'P 1'
#
loop_
_entity.id
_entity.type
_entity.pdbx_description
1 polymer ?
#
loop_
_entity_poly.entity_id
_entity_poly.type
_entity_poly.pdbx_seq_one_letter_code
_entity_poly.pdbx_strand_id
1 'polypeptide(L)'
;MSDELERSDAEIDDLLGGRGGPTADPTLLWLASAARPAPPPALLARIDAQVAAAAADRREARRADRPGLFLAVVAGALAFAFVFQGVGNIVAGEWIAENLGEPHGPHAYFEGALALIAAAVCAAAAAVRRSWSTVSVLTCSPLAVSLGLGGFGEIGVFAAGVALHLSEGALGLLLVLAWWLDRRDTLRGRHEERA
;
A
#
# COMPACT_ATOMS: atom_id res chain seq x y z
N MET A 1 -16.60 27.62 -61.14
CA MET A 1 -17.44 27.32 -59.96
C MET A 1 -17.56 25.81 -59.73
N SER A 2 -17.55 24.95 -60.76
CA SER A 2 -17.47 23.49 -60.56
C SER A 2 -16.10 23.03 -60.02
N ASP A 3 -14.99 23.60 -60.52
CA ASP A 3 -13.64 23.18 -60.12
C ASP A 3 -13.28 23.44 -58.64
N GLU A 4 -13.89 24.45 -58.01
CA GLU A 4 -13.69 24.72 -56.57
C GLU A 4 -14.48 23.72 -55.69
N LEU A 5 -15.66 23.31 -56.14
CA LEU A 5 -16.49 22.31 -55.44
C LEU A 5 -15.85 20.92 -55.53
N GLU A 6 -15.38 20.52 -56.71
CA GLU A 6 -14.68 19.23 -56.89
C GLU A 6 -13.37 19.16 -56.08
N ARG A 7 -12.66 20.30 -55.95
CA ARG A 7 -11.45 20.40 -55.13
C ARG A 7 -11.77 20.31 -53.62
N SER A 8 -12.89 20.88 -53.19
CA SER A 8 -13.37 20.79 -51.81
C SER A 8 -13.80 19.36 -51.44
N ASP A 9 -14.48 18.65 -52.34
CA ASP A 9 -14.91 17.27 -52.09
C ASP A 9 -13.73 16.30 -52.00
N ALA A 10 -12.73 16.44 -52.88
CA ALA A 10 -11.51 15.64 -52.82
C ALA A 10 -10.71 15.86 -51.52
N GLU A 11 -10.68 17.09 -51.01
CA GLU A 11 -10.02 17.43 -49.75
C GLU A 11 -10.76 16.86 -48.53
N ILE A 12 -12.10 16.86 -48.57
CA ILE A 12 -12.96 16.21 -47.57
C ILE A 12 -12.74 14.68 -47.58
N ASP A 13 -12.71 14.05 -48.74
CA ASP A 13 -12.48 12.60 -48.86
C ASP A 13 -11.08 12.20 -48.38
N ASP A 14 -10.05 13.01 -48.64
CA ASP A 14 -8.70 12.76 -48.11
C ASP A 14 -8.61 12.98 -46.60
N LEU A 15 -9.35 13.95 -46.04
CA LEU A 15 -9.48 14.16 -44.59
C LEU A 15 -10.20 12.98 -43.91
N LEU A 16 -11.30 12.51 -44.49
CA LEU A 16 -12.06 11.35 -44.02
C LEU A 16 -11.24 10.06 -44.15
N GLY A 17 -10.48 9.91 -45.24
CA GLY A 17 -9.55 8.81 -45.48
C GLY A 17 -8.26 8.84 -44.67
N GLY A 18 -8.02 9.88 -43.87
CA GLY A 18 -6.85 10.00 -43.00
C GLY A 18 -5.55 10.42 -43.69
N ARG A 19 -5.63 10.96 -44.91
CA ARG A 19 -4.52 11.50 -45.70
C ARG A 19 -4.43 13.04 -45.64
N GLY A 20 -5.32 13.70 -44.91
CA GLY A 20 -5.29 15.15 -44.69
C GLY A 20 -3.94 15.65 -44.17
N GLY A 21 -3.35 16.60 -44.87
CA GLY A 21 -2.06 17.21 -44.53
C GLY A 21 -2.12 18.13 -43.31
N PRO A 22 -0.96 18.52 -42.74
CA PRO A 22 -0.87 19.36 -41.54
C PRO A 22 -1.38 20.80 -41.72
N THR A 23 -1.77 21.18 -42.94
CA THR A 23 -2.36 22.48 -43.30
C THR A 23 -3.89 22.47 -43.34
N ALA A 24 -4.54 21.33 -43.11
CA ALA A 24 -5.99 21.21 -43.10
C ALA A 24 -6.62 21.97 -41.91
N ASP A 25 -7.84 22.49 -42.10
CA ASP A 25 -8.58 23.20 -41.06
C ASP A 25 -8.70 22.32 -39.79
N PRO A 26 -8.25 22.80 -38.61
CA PRO A 26 -8.34 22.06 -37.36
C PRO A 26 -9.77 21.64 -37.00
N THR A 27 -10.79 22.39 -37.43
CA THR A 27 -12.20 22.07 -37.23
C THR A 27 -12.64 20.87 -38.08
N LEU A 28 -12.20 20.80 -39.34
CA LEU A 28 -12.45 19.68 -40.23
C LEU A 28 -11.66 18.43 -39.81
N LEU A 29 -10.41 18.60 -39.34
CA LEU A 29 -9.63 17.52 -38.73
C LEU A 29 -10.35 16.95 -37.51
N TRP A 30 -10.92 17.80 -36.65
CA TRP A 30 -11.68 17.35 -35.49
C TRP A 30 -12.96 16.60 -35.89
N LEU A 31 -13.78 17.15 -36.80
CA LEU A 31 -15.00 16.49 -37.30
C LEU A 31 -14.70 15.16 -38.00
N ALA A 32 -13.68 15.12 -38.86
CA ALA A 32 -13.25 13.90 -39.54
C ALA A 32 -12.69 12.87 -38.55
N SER A 33 -12.02 13.30 -37.47
CA SER A 33 -11.56 12.39 -36.41
C SER A 33 -12.73 11.81 -35.60
N ALA A 34 -13.80 12.58 -35.38
CA ALA A 34 -14.98 12.16 -34.65
C ALA A 34 -15.89 11.21 -35.46
N ALA A 35 -15.89 11.35 -36.79
CA ALA A 35 -16.67 10.51 -37.70
C ALA A 35 -15.97 9.18 -38.08
N ARG A 36 -14.68 8.99 -37.71
CA ARG A 36 -13.95 7.77 -38.03
C ARG A 36 -14.41 6.60 -37.15
N PRO A 37 -14.84 5.47 -37.75
CA PRO A 37 -15.26 4.29 -37.00
C PRO A 37 -14.09 3.53 -36.34
N ALA A 38 -12.85 3.74 -36.80
CA ALA A 38 -11.65 3.18 -36.19
C ALA A 38 -10.50 4.20 -36.19
N PRO A 39 -9.76 4.33 -35.07
CA PRO A 39 -8.58 5.19 -35.01
C PRO A 39 -7.46 4.67 -35.93
N PRO A 40 -6.60 5.55 -36.47
CA PRO A 40 -5.47 5.13 -37.29
C PRO A 40 -4.54 4.15 -36.55
N PRO A 41 -3.97 3.13 -37.23
CA PRO A 41 -3.10 2.13 -36.59
C PRO A 41 -1.86 2.76 -35.95
N ALA A 42 -1.33 3.84 -36.53
CA ALA A 42 -0.23 4.59 -35.93
C ALA A 42 -0.60 5.27 -34.61
N LEU A 43 -1.86 5.70 -34.44
CA LEU A 43 -2.35 6.27 -33.18
C LEU A 43 -2.51 5.18 -32.12
N LEU A 44 -3.08 4.03 -32.49
CA LEU A 44 -3.20 2.86 -31.61
C LEU A 44 -1.82 2.40 -31.11
N ALA A 45 -0.84 2.26 -32.00
CA ALA A 45 0.53 1.87 -31.63
C ALA A 45 1.18 2.87 -30.64
N ARG A 46 0.90 4.18 -30.80
CA ARG A 46 1.37 5.20 -29.85
C ARG A 46 0.69 5.09 -28.49
N ILE A 47 -0.62 4.85 -28.47
CA ILE A 47 -1.39 4.65 -27.23
C ILE A 47 -0.88 3.39 -26.51
N ASP A 48 -0.71 2.27 -27.23
CA ASP A 48 -0.20 1.03 -26.66
C ASP A 48 1.20 1.20 -26.07
N ALA A 49 2.08 1.93 -26.76
CA ALA A 49 3.41 2.25 -26.25
C ALA A 49 3.35 3.09 -24.95
N GLN A 50 2.47 4.09 -24.89
CA GLN A 50 2.28 4.90 -23.68
C GLN A 50 1.68 4.10 -22.53
N VAL A 51 0.70 3.24 -22.80
CA VAL A 51 0.09 2.37 -21.79
C VAL A 51 1.11 1.36 -21.26
N ALA A 52 1.93 0.77 -22.14
CA ALA A 52 2.99 -0.14 -21.77
C ALA A 52 4.07 0.53 -20.91
N ALA A 53 4.50 1.74 -21.28
CA ALA A 53 5.43 2.55 -20.49
C ALA A 53 4.85 2.87 -19.10
N ALA A 54 3.61 3.38 -19.05
CA ALA A 54 2.94 3.69 -17.78
C ALA A 54 2.69 2.44 -16.91
N ALA A 55 2.55 1.26 -17.53
CA ALA A 55 2.46 -0.01 -16.80
C ALA A 55 3.82 -0.45 -16.27
N ALA A 56 4.91 -0.23 -17.01
CA ALA A 56 6.27 -0.49 -16.57
C ALA A 56 6.64 0.40 -15.37
N ASP A 57 6.38 1.71 -15.46
CA ASP A 57 6.62 2.68 -14.38
C ASP A 57 5.86 2.29 -13.10
N ARG A 58 4.59 1.89 -13.24
CA ARG A 58 3.78 1.41 -12.11
C ARG A 58 4.34 0.12 -11.49
N ARG A 59 4.86 -0.80 -12.30
CA ARG A 59 5.48 -2.04 -11.80
C ARG A 59 6.78 -1.73 -11.07
N GLU A 60 7.58 -0.81 -11.58
CA GLU A 60 8.82 -0.37 -10.96
C GLU A 60 8.57 0.35 -9.64
N ALA A 61 7.63 1.30 -9.60
CA ALA A 61 7.19 1.96 -8.38
C ALA A 61 6.70 0.96 -7.33
N ARG A 62 5.92 -0.06 -7.74
CA ARG A 62 5.48 -1.14 -6.84
C ARG A 62 6.64 -2.00 -6.34
N ARG A 63 7.66 -2.28 -7.16
CA ARG A 63 8.84 -3.03 -6.74
C ARG A 63 9.67 -2.23 -5.74
N ALA A 64 9.84 -0.93 -5.99
CA ALA A 64 10.53 -0.02 -5.07
C ALA A 64 9.79 0.09 -3.72
N ASP A 65 8.46 0.00 -3.71
CA ASP A 65 7.65 0.01 -2.49
C ASP A 65 7.51 -1.37 -1.81
N ARG A 66 8.15 -2.43 -2.30
CA ARG A 66 8.14 -3.73 -1.60
C ARG A 66 9.06 -3.66 -0.38
N PRO A 67 8.63 -4.06 0.82
CA PRO A 67 9.52 -4.14 1.97
C PRO A 67 10.55 -5.27 1.81
N GLY A 68 11.71 -5.16 2.43
CA GLY A 68 12.64 -6.28 2.57
C GLY A 68 11.99 -7.44 3.35
N LEU A 69 12.45 -8.68 3.10
CA LEU A 69 11.88 -9.89 3.70
C LEU A 69 11.86 -9.82 5.24
N PHE A 70 12.94 -9.33 5.84
CA PHE A 70 13.04 -9.24 7.30
C PHE A 70 11.98 -8.28 7.88
N LEU A 71 11.81 -7.09 7.28
CA LEU A 71 10.75 -6.15 7.67
C LEU A 71 9.37 -6.77 7.49
N ALA A 72 9.13 -7.45 6.36
CA ALA A 72 7.85 -8.08 6.07
C ALA A 72 7.49 -9.17 7.10
N VAL A 73 8.44 -10.02 7.45
CA VAL A 73 8.25 -11.11 8.43
C VAL A 73 7.99 -10.55 9.82
N VAL A 74 8.81 -9.60 10.28
CA VAL A 74 8.66 -9.01 11.62
C VAL A 74 7.34 -8.24 11.74
N ALA A 75 7.01 -7.42 10.74
CA ALA A 75 5.75 -6.67 10.73
C ALA A 75 4.53 -7.61 10.64
N GLY A 76 4.62 -8.68 9.85
CA GLY A 76 3.57 -9.71 9.76
C GLY A 76 3.38 -10.48 11.07
N ALA A 77 4.47 -10.85 11.74
CA ALA A 77 4.43 -11.53 13.04
C ALA A 77 3.82 -10.63 14.12
N LEU A 78 4.19 -9.34 14.16
CA LEU A 78 3.62 -8.39 15.11
C LEU A 78 2.12 -8.14 14.84
N ALA A 79 1.73 -8.02 13.57
CA ALA A 79 0.33 -7.91 13.19
C ALA A 79 -0.48 -9.12 13.67
N PHE A 80 0.07 -10.33 13.50
CA PHE A 80 -0.56 -11.55 13.99
C PHE A 80 -0.72 -11.55 15.52
N ALA A 81 0.34 -11.19 16.26
CA ALA A 81 0.29 -11.14 17.73
C ALA A 81 -0.79 -10.18 18.23
N PHE A 82 -0.83 -8.95 17.68
CA PHE A 82 -1.86 -7.97 18.03
C PHE A 82 -3.28 -8.40 17.66
N VAL A 83 -3.48 -9.05 16.51
CA VAL A 83 -4.80 -9.62 16.17
C VAL A 83 -5.18 -10.73 17.14
N PHE A 84 -4.25 -11.62 17.44
CA PHE A 84 -4.48 -12.73 18.36
C PHE A 84 -4.89 -12.21 19.74
N GLN A 85 -4.16 -11.24 20.29
CA GLN A 85 -4.50 -10.62 21.57
C GLN A 85 -5.80 -9.81 21.50
N GLY A 86 -6.02 -9.03 20.44
CA GLY A 86 -7.25 -8.25 20.26
C GLY A 86 -8.49 -9.15 20.19
N VAL A 87 -8.44 -10.24 19.42
CA VAL A 87 -9.54 -11.23 19.37
C VAL A 87 -9.71 -11.91 20.72
N GLY A 88 -8.61 -12.27 21.39
CA GLY A 88 -8.64 -12.82 22.75
C GLY A 88 -9.36 -11.91 23.73
N ASN A 89 -9.07 -10.61 23.71
CA ASN A 89 -9.73 -9.61 24.55
C ASN A 89 -11.22 -9.46 24.23
N ILE A 90 -11.64 -9.58 22.96
CA ILE A 90 -13.06 -9.54 22.58
C ILE A 90 -13.81 -10.78 23.08
N VAL A 91 -13.22 -11.96 22.92
CA VAL A 91 -13.89 -13.24 23.20
C VAL A 91 -13.86 -13.57 24.69
N ALA A 92 -12.75 -13.31 25.37
CA ALA A 92 -12.53 -13.71 26.75
C ALA A 92 -12.55 -12.53 27.74
N GLY A 93 -12.61 -11.28 27.28
CA GLY A 93 -12.51 -10.11 28.16
C GLY A 93 -13.59 -10.04 29.24
N GLU A 94 -14.83 -10.40 28.91
CA GLU A 94 -15.93 -10.45 29.87
C GLU A 94 -15.70 -11.54 30.94
N TRP A 95 -15.31 -12.74 30.51
CA TRP A 95 -14.95 -13.84 31.42
C TRP A 95 -13.74 -13.47 32.31
N ILE A 96 -12.71 -12.82 31.76
CA ILE A 96 -11.55 -12.37 32.54
C ILE A 96 -11.98 -11.34 33.59
N ALA A 97 -12.75 -10.33 33.19
CA ALA A 97 -13.23 -9.28 34.08
C ALA A 97 -14.09 -9.83 35.24
N GLU A 98 -14.97 -10.79 34.94
CA GLU A 98 -15.77 -11.49 35.95
C GLU A 98 -14.89 -12.25 36.96
N ASN A 99 -13.87 -12.97 36.49
CA ASN A 99 -12.97 -13.72 37.37
C ASN A 99 -12.03 -12.83 38.19
N LEU A 100 -11.72 -11.63 37.71
CA LEU A 100 -10.92 -10.64 38.44
C LEU A 100 -11.76 -9.77 39.39
N GLY A 101 -13.10 -9.88 39.34
CA GLY A 101 -13.99 -9.06 40.15
C GLY A 101 -14.02 -7.60 39.72
N GLU A 102 -13.77 -7.32 38.45
CA GLU A 102 -13.72 -5.97 37.87
C GLU A 102 -14.97 -5.68 37.03
N PRO A 103 -16.07 -5.19 37.63
CA PRO A 103 -17.36 -5.01 36.93
C PRO A 103 -17.35 -3.96 35.81
N HIS A 104 -16.31 -3.12 35.73
CA HIS A 104 -16.07 -2.17 34.63
C HIS A 104 -14.96 -2.63 33.67
N GLY A 105 -14.30 -3.76 33.95
CA GLY A 105 -13.24 -4.33 33.11
C GLY A 105 -13.63 -4.63 31.64
N PRO A 106 -14.87 -5.10 31.32
CA PRO A 106 -15.19 -5.52 29.96
C PRO A 106 -15.04 -4.43 28.90
N HIS A 107 -15.34 -3.16 29.22
CA HIS A 107 -15.17 -2.06 28.28
C HIS A 107 -13.68 -1.81 27.98
N ALA A 108 -12.81 -1.94 28.97
CA ALA A 108 -11.37 -1.70 28.82
C ALA A 108 -10.73 -2.80 27.97
N TYR A 109 -11.16 -4.05 28.14
CA TYR A 109 -10.75 -5.15 27.26
C TYR A 109 -11.19 -4.93 25.82
N PHE A 110 -12.45 -4.50 25.60
CA PHE A 110 -12.96 -4.25 24.26
C PHE A 110 -12.27 -3.05 23.58
N GLU A 111 -12.11 -1.92 24.26
CA GLU A 111 -11.40 -0.75 23.72
C GLU A 111 -9.94 -1.06 23.43
N GLY A 112 -9.27 -1.77 24.34
CA GLY A 112 -7.91 -2.27 24.14
C GLY A 112 -7.81 -3.21 22.94
N ALA A 113 -8.81 -4.07 22.74
CA ALA A 113 -8.86 -4.95 21.57
C ALA A 113 -8.94 -4.17 20.25
N LEU A 114 -9.80 -3.17 20.18
CA LEU A 114 -9.92 -2.32 18.99
C LEU A 114 -8.61 -1.57 18.70
N ALA A 115 -7.93 -1.08 19.74
CA ALA A 115 -6.63 -0.42 19.60
C ALA A 115 -5.56 -1.40 19.06
N LEU A 116 -5.51 -2.62 19.58
CA LEU A 116 -4.59 -3.67 19.09
C LEU A 116 -4.87 -4.04 17.63
N ILE A 117 -6.13 -4.23 17.26
CA ILE A 117 -6.52 -4.54 15.87
C ILE A 117 -6.15 -3.38 14.94
N ALA A 118 -6.37 -2.13 15.35
CA ALA A 118 -5.97 -0.96 14.56
C ALA A 118 -4.45 -0.90 14.36
N ALA A 119 -3.66 -1.16 15.42
CA ALA A 119 -2.21 -1.26 15.32
C ALA A 119 -1.78 -2.42 14.41
N ALA A 120 -2.46 -3.56 14.47
CA ALA A 120 -2.20 -4.69 13.58
C ALA A 120 -2.41 -4.34 12.11
N VAL A 121 -3.42 -3.54 11.77
CA VAL A 121 -3.63 -3.06 10.39
C VAL A 121 -2.45 -2.22 9.92
N CYS A 122 -1.90 -1.35 10.77
CA CYS A 122 -0.67 -0.63 10.44
C CYS A 122 0.48 -1.60 10.18
N ALA A 123 0.76 -2.51 11.11
CA ALA A 123 1.83 -3.50 10.97
C ALA A 123 1.67 -4.36 9.70
N ALA A 124 0.47 -4.83 9.39
CA ALA A 124 0.17 -5.57 8.17
C ALA A 124 0.41 -4.72 6.91
N ALA A 125 0.09 -3.43 6.94
CA ALA A 125 0.37 -2.52 5.83
C ALA A 125 1.89 -2.40 5.59
N ALA A 126 2.71 -2.30 6.63
CA ALA A 126 4.18 -2.34 6.50
C ALA A 126 4.72 -3.69 6.02
N ALA A 127 4.04 -4.80 6.32
CA ALA A 127 4.42 -6.11 5.84
C ALA A 127 4.26 -6.25 4.31
N VAL A 128 3.36 -5.46 3.71
CA VAL A 128 3.06 -5.48 2.27
C VAL A 128 3.70 -4.31 1.52
N ARG A 129 3.79 -3.13 2.15
CA ARG A 129 4.23 -1.88 1.55
C ARG A 129 5.22 -1.13 2.43
N ARG A 130 6.41 -0.89 1.90
CA ARG A 130 7.50 -0.17 2.56
C ARG A 130 7.10 1.25 2.95
N SER A 131 6.27 1.95 2.16
CA SER A 131 5.83 3.32 2.47
C SER A 131 5.07 3.43 3.80
N TRP A 132 4.50 2.33 4.30
CA TRP A 132 3.78 2.27 5.58
C TRP A 132 4.68 1.94 6.78
N SER A 133 5.95 1.64 6.56
CA SER A 133 6.86 1.16 7.60
C SER A 133 7.05 2.19 8.73
N THR A 134 7.16 3.47 8.41
CA THR A 134 7.33 4.53 9.42
C THR A 134 6.08 4.69 10.28
N VAL A 135 4.89 4.70 9.67
CA VAL A 135 3.62 4.77 10.41
C VAL A 135 3.51 3.59 11.35
N SER A 136 3.83 2.39 10.86
CA SER A 136 3.78 1.15 11.64
C SER A 136 4.76 1.16 12.80
N VAL A 137 5.98 1.63 12.60
CA VAL A 137 6.95 1.78 13.70
C VAL A 137 6.41 2.72 14.77
N LEU A 138 5.85 3.87 14.39
CA LEU A 138 5.36 4.88 15.33
C LEU A 138 4.11 4.43 16.08
N THR A 139 3.21 3.68 15.45
CA THR A 139 1.99 3.19 16.10
C THR A 139 2.22 1.92 16.91
N CYS A 140 2.99 0.97 16.37
CA CYS A 140 3.07 -0.39 16.91
C CYS A 140 4.17 -0.52 17.97
N SER A 141 5.35 0.06 17.74
CA SER A 141 6.51 -0.20 18.62
C SER A 141 6.31 0.32 20.05
N PRO A 142 5.77 1.54 20.30
CA PRO A 142 5.51 1.99 21.67
C PRO A 142 4.50 1.10 22.40
N LEU A 143 3.44 0.69 21.71
CA LEU A 143 2.42 -0.20 22.26
C LEU A 143 3.01 -1.56 22.60
N ALA A 144 3.70 -2.20 21.64
CA ALA A 144 4.35 -3.50 21.80
C ALA A 144 5.37 -3.50 22.95
N VAL A 145 6.21 -2.47 23.06
CA VAL A 145 7.19 -2.33 24.14
C VAL A 145 6.48 -2.17 25.49
N SER A 146 5.39 -1.40 25.55
CA SER A 146 4.60 -1.25 26.77
C SER A 146 4.00 -2.57 27.24
N LEU A 147 3.46 -3.37 26.31
CA LEU A 147 2.95 -4.72 26.60
C LEU A 147 4.07 -5.64 27.10
N GLY A 148 5.22 -5.65 26.43
CA GLY A 148 6.38 -6.43 26.87
C GLY A 148 6.91 -6.05 28.25
N LEU A 149 6.94 -4.75 28.58
CA LEU A 149 7.27 -4.28 29.93
C LEU A 149 6.24 -4.75 30.97
N GLY A 150 4.95 -4.71 30.63
CA GLY A 150 3.87 -5.25 31.46
C GLY A 150 4.02 -6.75 31.71
N GLY A 151 4.40 -7.51 30.69
CA GLY A 151 4.62 -8.96 30.78
C GLY A 151 5.69 -9.38 31.80
N PHE A 152 6.69 -8.55 32.10
CA PHE A 152 7.63 -8.84 33.19
C PHE A 152 6.96 -8.88 34.56
N GLY A 153 5.88 -8.10 34.76
CA GLY A 153 5.09 -8.11 35.99
C GLY A 153 4.23 -9.36 36.16
N GLU A 154 3.99 -10.12 35.09
CA GLU A 154 3.16 -11.33 35.09
C GLU A 154 3.98 -12.61 35.32
N ILE A 155 5.31 -12.50 35.45
CA ILE A 155 6.20 -13.64 35.67
C ILE A 155 5.80 -14.36 36.97
N GLY A 156 5.48 -15.65 36.83
CA GLY A 156 5.03 -16.49 37.94
C GLY A 156 3.52 -16.48 38.19
N VAL A 157 2.75 -15.67 37.44
CA VAL A 157 1.28 -15.60 37.53
C VAL A 157 0.62 -16.34 36.37
N PHE A 158 1.02 -16.04 35.12
CA PHE A 158 0.40 -16.63 33.93
C PHE A 158 1.39 -16.81 32.78
N ALA A 159 1.90 -18.03 32.60
CA ALA A 159 2.97 -18.33 31.65
C ALA A 159 2.62 -17.98 30.19
N ALA A 160 1.38 -18.18 29.77
CA ALA A 160 0.95 -17.88 28.40
C ALA A 160 0.88 -16.37 28.12
N GLY A 161 0.40 -15.57 29.09
CA GLY A 161 0.36 -14.11 28.97
C GLY A 161 1.75 -13.50 28.96
N VAL A 162 2.63 -13.95 29.86
CA VAL A 162 4.05 -13.57 29.86
C VAL A 162 4.69 -13.85 28.51
N ALA A 163 4.50 -15.06 27.97
CA ALA A 163 5.08 -15.44 26.68
C ALA A 163 4.57 -14.55 25.54
N LEU A 164 3.27 -14.24 25.52
CA LEU A 164 2.67 -13.37 24.52
C LEU A 164 3.23 -11.94 24.62
N HIS A 165 3.13 -11.32 25.79
CA HIS A 165 3.57 -9.95 26.03
C HIS A 165 5.07 -9.76 25.76
N LEU A 166 5.93 -10.68 26.24
CA LEU A 166 7.37 -10.60 25.95
C LEU A 166 7.67 -10.76 24.45
N SER A 167 6.91 -11.61 23.75
CA SER A 167 7.05 -11.79 22.30
C SER A 167 6.65 -10.51 21.56
N GLU A 168 5.56 -9.85 21.97
CA GLU A 168 5.15 -8.56 21.41
C GLU A 168 6.22 -7.50 21.62
N GLY A 169 6.75 -7.36 22.85
CA GLY A 169 7.83 -6.42 23.15
C GLY A 169 9.08 -6.65 22.30
N ALA A 170 9.49 -7.92 22.14
CA ALA A 170 10.62 -8.28 21.28
C ALA A 170 10.34 -7.94 19.81
N LEU A 171 9.14 -8.25 19.31
CA LEU A 171 8.72 -7.93 17.94
C LEU A 171 8.66 -6.42 17.69
N GLY A 172 8.24 -5.63 18.68
CA GLY A 172 8.26 -4.16 18.61
C GLY A 172 9.68 -3.62 18.43
N LEU A 173 10.65 -4.12 19.19
CA LEU A 173 12.06 -3.73 19.03
C LEU A 173 12.64 -4.20 17.69
N LEU A 174 12.32 -5.42 17.28
CA LEU A 174 12.72 -5.96 15.99
C LEU A 174 12.13 -5.16 14.83
N LEU A 175 10.91 -4.62 14.96
CA LEU A 175 10.29 -3.80 13.93
C LEU A 175 11.06 -2.49 13.72
N VAL A 176 11.49 -1.83 14.80
CA VAL A 176 12.35 -0.64 14.72
C VAL A 176 13.68 -0.97 14.03
N LEU A 177 14.30 -2.09 14.41
CA LEU A 177 15.55 -2.53 13.81
C LEU A 177 15.38 -2.85 12.32
N ALA A 178 14.36 -3.62 11.96
CA ALA A 178 14.08 -4.00 10.57
C ALA A 178 13.80 -2.77 9.70
N TRP A 179 13.04 -1.80 10.21
CA TRP A 179 12.80 -0.52 9.55
C TRP A 179 14.09 0.26 9.31
N TRP A 180 14.95 0.33 10.32
CA TRP A 180 16.23 1.03 10.23
C TRP A 180 17.14 0.41 9.16
N LEU A 181 17.27 -0.92 9.16
CA LEU A 181 18.08 -1.66 8.18
C LEU A 181 17.53 -1.49 6.77
N ASP A 182 16.22 -1.67 6.58
CA ASP A 182 15.57 -1.52 5.27
C ASP A 182 15.76 -0.11 4.69
N ARG A 183 15.64 0.93 5.54
CA ARG A 183 15.88 2.32 5.14
C ARG A 183 17.33 2.58 4.76
N ARG A 184 18.28 2.01 5.52
CA ARG A 184 19.72 2.14 5.25
C ARG A 184 20.10 1.52 3.90
N ASP A 185 19.60 0.34 3.60
CA ASP A 185 19.91 -0.37 2.35
C ASP A 185 19.34 0.36 1.14
N THR A 186 18.13 0.92 1.28
CA THR A 186 17.50 1.77 0.24
C THR A 186 18.31 3.04 -0.05
N LEU A 187 18.92 3.64 0.99
CA LEU A 187 19.75 4.84 0.81
C LEU A 187 21.06 4.50 0.12
N ARG A 188 21.67 3.36 0.44
CA ARG A 188 22.92 2.89 -0.18
C ARG A 188 22.75 2.60 -1.67
N GLY A 189 21.72 1.86 -2.07
CA GLY A 189 21.45 1.58 -3.50
C GLY A 189 21.27 2.85 -4.33
N ARG A 190 20.58 3.86 -3.78
CA ARG A 190 20.42 5.17 -4.45
C ARG A 190 21.71 5.97 -4.61
N HIS A 191 22.71 5.74 -3.76
CA HIS A 191 24.02 6.37 -3.89
C HIS A 191 24.87 5.68 -4.97
N GLU A 192 24.80 4.35 -5.06
CA GLU A 192 25.50 3.56 -6.08
C GLU A 192 24.96 3.83 -7.49
N GLU A 193 23.66 4.04 -7.66
CA GLU A 193 23.05 4.41 -8.96
C GLU A 193 23.41 5.82 -9.46
N ARG A 194 23.95 6.68 -8.58
CA ARG A 194 24.29 8.09 -8.90
C ARG A 194 25.79 8.35 -9.08
N ALA A 195 26.64 7.39 -8.72
CA ALA A 195 28.09 7.47 -8.83
C ALA A 195 28.56 6.88 -10.16
#